data_AF-A0A3D3BSE0-F1
#
_entry.id   AF-A0A3D3BSE0-F1
#
_cell.length_a   1.000
_cell.length_b   1.000
_cell.length_c   1.000
_cell.angle_alpha   90.00
_cell.angle_beta   90.00
_cell.angle_gamma   90.00
#
_symmetry.space_group_name_H-M   'P 1'
#
loop_
_entity.id
_entity.type
_entity.pdbx_description
1 polymer ?
#
loop_
_entity_poly.entity_id
_entity_poly.type
_entity_poly.pdbx_seq_one_letter_code
_entity_poly.pdbx_strand_id
1 'polypeptide(L)'
;GAIFGLMGALVVAGRRLRYDVTQVLVLLGINVVIGFLAPGIDWRAHLGGLVTGALVAAILVHAPRKSRTFIQVAGLGGVLLILVAVAMLRTSQIQELLAPLGVITT
;
A
#
# COMPACT_ATOMS: atom_id res chain seq x y z
N GLY A 1 -1.77 7.72 -3.09
CA GLY A 1 -1.57 6.50 -2.28
C GLY A 1 -2.87 5.79 -1.90
N ALA A 2 -3.63 6.29 -0.92
CA ALA A 2 -4.79 5.60 -0.35
C ALA A 2 -5.85 5.16 -1.37
N ILE A 3 -6.19 6.00 -2.35
CA ILE A 3 -7.16 5.66 -3.41
C ILE A 3 -6.67 4.45 -4.23
N PHE A 4 -5.40 4.42 -4.60
CA PHE A 4 -4.82 3.26 -5.28
C PHE A 4 -4.83 2.01 -4.40
N GLY A 5 -4.65 2.16 -3.09
CA GLY A 5 -4.82 1.06 -2.14
C GLY A 5 -6.23 0.50 -2.13
N LEU A 6 -7.25 1.36 -2.12
CA LEU A 6 -8.66 0.93 -2.24
C LEU A 6 -8.93 0.26 -3.59
N MET A 7 -8.39 0.79 -4.70
CA MET A 7 -8.52 0.17 -6.03
C MET A 7 -7.87 -1.22 -6.07
N GLY A 8 -6.66 -1.38 -5.52
CA GLY A 8 -5.98 -2.68 -5.42
C GLY A 8 -6.75 -3.67 -4.56
N ALA A 9 -7.26 -3.21 -3.41
CA ALA A 9 -8.11 -4.02 -2.54
C ALA A 9 -9.39 -4.47 -3.24
N LEU A 10 -10.06 -3.57 -3.96
CA LEU A 10 -11.29 -3.83 -4.70
C LEU A 10 -11.06 -4.83 -5.84
N VAL A 11 -9.95 -4.71 -6.57
CA VAL A 11 -9.60 -5.68 -7.63
C VAL A 11 -9.42 -7.09 -7.04
N VAL A 12 -8.69 -7.21 -5.92
CA VAL A 12 -8.45 -8.51 -5.28
C VAL A 12 -9.73 -9.11 -4.70
N ALA A 13 -10.47 -8.33 -3.91
CA ALA A 13 -11.71 -8.80 -3.28
C ALA A 13 -12.81 -9.07 -4.33
N GLY A 14 -12.97 -8.16 -5.30
CA GLY A 14 -13.94 -8.28 -6.38
C GLY A 14 -13.71 -9.52 -7.23
N ARG A 15 -12.46 -9.83 -7.61
CA ARG A 15 -12.15 -11.07 -8.33
C ARG A 15 -12.48 -12.32 -7.53
N ARG A 16 -12.22 -12.33 -6.21
CA ARG A 16 -12.61 -13.49 -5.39
C ARG A 16 -14.13 -13.65 -5.31
N LEU A 17 -14.85 -12.54 -5.23
CA LEU A 17 -16.32 -12.52 -5.19
C LEU A 17 -16.96 -12.68 -6.57
N ARG A 18 -16.16 -12.80 -7.63
CA ARG A 18 -16.61 -12.88 -9.04
C ARG A 18 -17.42 -11.68 -9.50
N TYR A 19 -17.13 -10.50 -8.96
CA TYR A 19 -17.65 -9.24 -9.48
C TYR A 19 -16.89 -8.79 -10.71
N ASP A 20 -17.59 -8.05 -11.59
CA ASP A 20 -16.95 -7.38 -12.71
C ASP A 20 -16.10 -6.22 -12.18
N VAL A 21 -14.78 -6.33 -12.38
CA VAL A 21 -13.80 -5.32 -11.99
C VAL A 21 -13.22 -4.58 -13.19
N THR A 22 -13.78 -4.77 -14.39
CA THR A 22 -13.26 -4.21 -15.65
C THR A 22 -13.13 -2.69 -15.58
N GLN A 23 -14.18 -2.00 -15.11
CA GLN A 23 -14.14 -0.55 -14.95
C GLN A 23 -13.02 -0.10 -13.99
N VAL A 24 -12.84 -0.80 -12.88
CA VAL A 24 -11.78 -0.49 -11.90
C VAL A 24 -10.40 -0.69 -12.52
N LEU A 25 -10.21 -1.75 -13.30
CA LEU A 25 -8.94 -2.02 -13.99
C LEU A 25 -8.65 -0.98 -15.07
N VAL A 26 -9.66 -0.55 -15.83
CA VAL A 26 -9.52 0.52 -16.83
C VAL A 26 -9.13 1.82 -16.15
N LEU A 27 -9.86 2.24 -15.12
CA LEU A 27 -9.54 3.45 -14.36
C LEU A 27 -8.17 3.36 -13.71
N LEU A 28 -7.81 2.21 -13.15
CA LEU A 28 -6.48 1.99 -12.57
C LEU A 28 -5.39 2.16 -13.63
N GLY A 29 -5.56 1.57 -14.82
CA GLY A 29 -4.61 1.69 -15.93
C GLY A 29 -4.42 3.14 -16.37
N ILE A 30 -5.52 3.87 -16.56
CA ILE A 30 -5.49 5.31 -16.89
C ILE A 30 -4.76 6.11 -15.80
N ASN A 31 -5.13 5.91 -14.53
CA ASN A 31 -4.51 6.63 -13.42
C ASN A 31 -3.02 6.29 -13.25
N VAL A 32 -2.60 5.05 -13.53
CA VAL A 32 -1.18 4.67 -13.54
C VAL A 32 -0.44 5.44 -14.62
N VAL A 33 -0.94 5.46 -15.86
CA VAL A 33 -0.30 6.19 -16.96
C VAL A 33 -0.19 7.68 -16.63
N ILE A 34 -1.29 8.29 -16.17
CA ILE A 34 -1.28 9.69 -15.72
C ILE A 34 -0.26 9.89 -14.60
N GLY A 35 -0.21 9.01 -13.61
CA GLY A 35 0.70 9.12 -12.48
C GLY A 35 2.17 9.04 -12.85
N PHE A 36 2.54 8.36 -13.95
CA PHE A 36 3.91 8.34 -14.46
C PHE A 36 4.27 9.57 -15.30
N LEU A 37 3.30 10.16 -15.99
CA LEU A 37 3.55 11.23 -16.97
C LEU A 37 3.30 12.63 -16.42
N ALA A 38 2.39 12.77 -15.46
CA ALA A 38 1.97 14.07 -14.96
C ALA A 38 2.96 14.62 -13.91
N PRO A 39 3.46 15.86 -14.08
CA PRO A 39 4.33 16.49 -13.10
C PRO A 39 3.58 16.73 -11.79
N GLY A 40 4.29 16.59 -10.67
CA GLY A 40 3.72 16.76 -9.33
C GLY A 40 2.96 15.53 -8.80
N ILE A 41 2.84 14.44 -9.58
CA ILE A 41 2.28 13.18 -9.10
C ILE A 41 3.41 12.21 -8.73
N ASP A 42 3.46 11.84 -7.45
CA ASP A 42 4.40 10.81 -6.98
C ASP A 42 3.84 9.40 -7.29
N TRP A 43 4.27 8.84 -8.43
CA TRP A 43 3.89 7.47 -8.83
C TRP A 43 4.32 6.41 -7.80
N ARG A 44 5.39 6.64 -7.03
CA ARG A 44 5.90 5.68 -6.02
C ARG A 44 4.92 5.59 -4.86
N ALA A 45 4.38 6.74 -4.43
CA ALA A 45 3.34 6.79 -3.39
C ALA A 45 2.03 6.10 -3.86
N HIS A 46 1.69 6.17 -5.14
CA HIS A 46 0.52 5.50 -5.70
C HIS A 46 0.73 3.99 -5.82
N LEU A 47 1.88 3.55 -6.34
CA LEU A 47 2.25 2.14 -6.45
C LEU A 47 2.34 1.48 -5.06
N GLY A 48 2.97 2.14 -4.09
CA GLY A 48 3.05 1.63 -2.71
C GLY A 48 1.67 1.44 -2.09
N GLY A 49 0.75 2.38 -2.31
CA GLY A 49 -0.65 2.26 -1.90
C GLY A 49 -1.33 1.05 -2.55
N LEU A 50 -1.22 0.91 -3.88
CA LEU A 50 -1.81 -0.18 -4.65
C LEU A 50 -1.38 -1.55 -4.13
N VAL A 51 -0.06 -1.75 -3.96
CA VAL A 51 0.51 -3.01 -3.50
C VAL A 51 0.05 -3.32 -2.07
N THR A 52 0.10 -2.33 -1.18
CA THR A 52 -0.30 -2.51 0.22
C THR A 52 -1.77 -2.88 0.34
N GLY A 53 -2.65 -2.17 -0.37
CA GLY A 53 -4.10 -2.43 -0.35
C GLY A 53 -4.45 -3.79 -0.95
N ALA A 54 -3.83 -4.17 -2.07
CA ALA A 54 -4.00 -5.48 -2.68
C ALA A 54 -3.54 -6.62 -1.74
N LEU A 55 -2.39 -6.45 -1.07
CA LEU A 55 -1.87 -7.41 -0.09
C LEU A 55 -2.81 -7.57 1.11
N VAL A 56 -3.27 -6.46 1.69
CA VAL A 56 -4.22 -6.46 2.80
C VAL A 56 -5.51 -7.18 2.42
N ALA A 57 -6.09 -6.88 1.25
CA ALA A 57 -7.27 -7.57 0.77
C ALA A 57 -7.02 -9.06 0.53
N ALA A 58 -5.85 -9.43 -0.02
CA ALA A 58 -5.48 -10.83 -0.24
C ALA A 58 -5.45 -11.61 1.08
N ILE A 59 -4.83 -11.05 2.12
CA ILE A 59 -4.80 -11.61 3.49
C ILE A 59 -6.23 -11.82 4.01
N LEU A 60 -7.07 -10.79 3.92
CA LEU A 60 -8.42 -10.82 4.47
C LEU A 60 -9.33 -11.84 3.79
N VAL A 61 -9.21 -11.96 2.47
CA VAL A 61 -10.12 -12.71 1.61
C VAL A 61 -9.68 -14.17 1.39
N HIS A 62 -8.39 -14.47 1.51
CA HIS A 62 -7.84 -15.84 1.32
C HIS A 62 -7.60 -16.59 2.64
N ALA A 63 -7.80 -15.96 3.79
CA ALA A 63 -7.63 -16.62 5.09
C ALA A 63 -8.57 -17.85 5.25
N PRO A 64 -8.03 -19.07 5.46
CA PRO A 64 -8.82 -20.29 5.61
C PRO A 64 -9.69 -20.26 6.87
N ARG A 65 -10.88 -20.84 6.80
CA ARG A 65 -11.91 -20.78 7.88
C ARG A 65 -11.39 -21.22 9.25
N LYS A 66 -10.57 -22.27 9.30
CA LYS A 66 -10.04 -22.86 10.55
C LYS A 66 -9.12 -21.91 11.33
N SER A 67 -8.39 -21.02 10.64
CA SER A 67 -7.42 -20.12 11.25
C SER A 67 -7.62 -18.67 10.81
N ARG A 68 -8.85 -18.31 10.41
CA ARG A 68 -9.18 -17.04 9.77
C ARG A 68 -8.75 -15.85 10.62
N THR A 69 -9.19 -15.81 11.88
CA THR A 69 -8.88 -14.72 12.80
C THR A 69 -7.38 -14.60 13.02
N PHE A 70 -6.69 -15.71 13.26
CA PHE A 70 -5.25 -15.71 13.47
C PHE A 70 -4.49 -15.16 12.25
N ILE A 71 -4.79 -15.65 11.04
CA ILE A 71 -4.11 -15.21 9.81
C ILE A 71 -4.41 -13.75 9.50
N GLN A 72 -5.65 -13.31 9.71
CA GLN A 72 -6.02 -11.91 9.47
C GLN A 72 -5.30 -10.97 10.45
N VAL A 73 -5.30 -11.29 11.75
CA VAL A 73 -4.63 -10.46 12.77
C VAL A 73 -3.12 -10.48 12.57
N ALA A 74 -2.52 -11.67 12.40
CA ALA A 74 -1.08 -11.80 12.19
C ALA A 74 -0.64 -11.12 10.87
N GLY A 75 -1.41 -11.28 9.80
CA GLY A 75 -1.12 -10.67 8.51
C GLY A 75 -1.25 -9.15 8.53
N LEU A 76 -2.34 -8.61 9.08
CA LEU A 76 -2.52 -7.16 9.22
C LEU A 76 -1.48 -6.55 10.17
N GLY A 77 -1.23 -7.21 11.30
CA GLY A 77 -0.19 -6.82 12.25
C GLY A 77 1.19 -6.83 11.61
N GLY A 78 1.51 -7.84 10.79
CA GLY A 78 2.75 -7.92 10.02
C GLY A 78 2.90 -6.79 9.00
N VAL A 79 1.85 -6.50 8.23
CA VAL A 79 1.86 -5.36 7.29
C VAL A 79 2.07 -4.05 8.02
N LEU A 80 1.35 -3.81 9.12
CA LEU A 80 1.50 -2.59 9.92
C LEU A 80 2.92 -2.47 10.49
N LEU A 81 3.46 -3.56 11.06
CA LEU A 81 4.80 -3.58 11.62
C LEU A 81 5.87 -3.29 10.57
N ILE A 82 5.74 -3.86 9.37
CA ILE A 82 6.65 -3.57 8.24
C ILE A 82 6.55 -2.10 7.84
N LEU A 83 5.35 -1.55 7.71
CA LEU A 83 5.16 -0.15 7.34
C LEU A 83 5.76 0.80 8.38
N VAL A 84 5.54 0.53 9.67
CA VAL A 84 6.14 1.30 10.78
C VAL A 84 7.65 1.20 10.75
N ALA A 85 8.21 -0.01 10.63
CA ALA A 85 9.65 -0.21 10.59
C ALA A 85 10.30 0.53 9.41
N VAL A 86 9.73 0.41 8.20
CA VAL A 86 10.22 1.13 7.01
C VAL A 86 10.12 2.64 7.18
N ALA A 87 9.02 3.13 7.75
CA ALA A 87 8.85 4.56 8.02
C ALA A 87 9.91 5.07 9.01
N MET A 88 10.15 4.35 10.12
CA MET A 88 11.17 4.72 11.10
C MET A 88 12.58 4.70 10.52
N LEU A 89 12.93 3.68 9.73
CA LEU A 89 14.23 3.60 9.04
C LEU A 89 14.42 4.74 8.04
N ARG A 90 13.37 5.12 7.32
CA ARG A 90 13.44 6.29 6.42
C ARG A 90 13.60 7.59 7.19
N THR A 91 12.90 7.74 8.30
CA THR A 91 13.03 8.91 9.17
C THR A 91 14.46 9.01 9.70
N SER A 92 15.06 7.92 10.21
CA SER A 92 16.44 7.96 10.73
C SER A 92 17.46 8.36 9.67
N GLN A 93 17.33 7.84 8.44
CA GLN A 93 18.20 8.22 7.31
C GLN A 93 18.10 9.70 6.95
N ILE A 94 16.90 10.28 7.01
CA ILE A 94 16.68 11.71 6.75
C ILE A 94 17.32 12.54 7.87
N GLN A 95 17.22 12.11 9.12
CA GLN A 95 17.83 12.78 10.27
C GLN A 95 19.36 12.78 10.17
N GLU A 96 19.97 11.64 9.82
CA GLU A 96 21.42 11.53 9.59
C GLU A 96 21.91 12.46 8.48
N LEU A 97 21.13 12.64 7.41
CA LEU A 97 21.45 13.56 6.32
C LEU A 97 21.38 15.03 6.74
N LEU A 98 20.48 15.37 7.66
CA LEU A 98 20.26 16.75 8.14
C LEU A 98 21.16 17.13 9.32
N ALA A 99 21.70 16.16 10.06
CA ALA A 99 22.56 16.40 11.22
C ALA A 99 23.78 17.30 10.94
N PRO A 100 24.52 17.15 9.82
CA PRO A 100 25.65 18.03 9.47
C PRO A 100 25.24 19.48 9.19
N LEU A 101 23.96 19.75 8.92
CA LEU A 101 23.45 21.08 8.56
C LEU A 101 23.05 21.92 9.80
N GLY A 102 23.17 21.37 11.02
CA GLY A 102 22.80 22.06 12.26
C GLY A 102 21.30 22.34 12.41
N VAL A 103 20.46 21.77 11.53
CA VAL A 103 19.00 21.97 11.49
C VAL A 103 18.29 21.21 12.61
N ILE A 104 18.95 20.22 13.22
CA ILE A 104 18.37 19.34 14.24
C ILE A 104 19.27 19.36 15.47
N THR A 105 18.91 20.18 16.47
CA THR A 105 19.42 20.04 17.84
C THR A 105 18.65 18.90 18.50
N THR A 106 19.38 17.86 18.89
CA THR A 106 18.88 16.67 19.62
C THR A 106 17.92 17.01 20.75
#